data_AF-A0A6G9SE61-F1
#
_entry.id   AF-A0A6G9SE61-F1
#
_cell.length_a   1.000
_cell.length_b   1.000
_cell.length_c   1.000
_cell.angle_alpha   90.00
_cell.angle_beta   90.00
_cell.angle_gamma   90.00
#
_symmetry.space_group_name_H-M   'P 1'
#
loop_
_entity.id
_entity.type
_entity.pdbx_description
1 polymer ?
#
loop_
_entity_poly.entity_id
_entity_poly.type
_entity_poly.pdbx_seq_one_letter_code
_entity_poly.pdbx_strand_id
1 'polypeptide(L)'
;MFILKRQDVEISSIPHPKREQPMPVLHYQGQTFRLINVFKASQEEEARALWRELTDGRGKACVLLEEPDRYSIWGKIRLDQLGSDTDVHSKTGVFIQASILLLQAVYLEIEDFLGSKQAALFEKDITEVLRQKQLPQASSPEAVKYLLNEDPLDATSLPSWQENHVITLLQELHKLGKTYFGNANFAHPVVDRLQDLPEGERSLFISWLNQSPMSKLWQ
;
A
#
# COMPACT_ATOMS: atom_id res chain seq x y z
N MET A 1 4.52 27.70 -1.29
CA MET A 1 5.63 27.58 -2.27
C MET A 1 6.91 27.40 -1.48
N PHE A 2 7.50 26.20 -1.44
CA PHE A 2 8.67 25.89 -0.60
C PHE A 2 9.81 25.31 -1.45
N ILE A 3 10.66 26.22 -1.95
CA ILE A 3 11.94 25.90 -2.57
C ILE A 3 13.00 26.28 -1.55
N LEU A 4 13.84 25.32 -1.16
CA LEU A 4 14.90 25.52 -0.18
C LEU A 4 16.25 25.50 -0.85
N LYS A 5 17.21 26.22 -0.27
CA LYS A 5 18.62 26.13 -0.64
C LYS A 5 19.35 25.23 0.33
N ARG A 6 20.51 24.70 -0.10
CA ARG A 6 21.37 23.85 0.76
C ARG A 6 21.65 24.43 2.15
N GLN A 7 21.76 25.76 2.27
CA GLN A 7 22.02 26.47 3.52
C GLN A 7 20.84 26.48 4.50
N ASP A 8 19.61 26.25 4.01
CA ASP A 8 18.40 26.35 4.82
C ASP A 8 18.08 25.03 5.53
N VAL A 9 18.83 23.97 5.25
CA VAL A 9 18.49 22.58 5.63
C VAL A 9 19.66 21.84 6.23
N GLU A 10 19.35 20.93 7.15
CA GLU A 10 20.30 19.96 7.70
C GLU A 10 20.06 18.60 7.05
N ILE A 11 21.09 18.00 6.46
CA ILE A 11 20.99 16.66 5.85
C ILE A 11 21.83 15.71 6.70
N SER A 12 21.20 14.66 7.21
CA SER A 12 21.83 13.61 8.00
C SER A 12 21.53 12.24 7.39
N SER A 13 22.24 11.21 7.85
CA SER A 13 22.04 9.84 7.42
C SER A 13 21.57 9.02 8.62
N ILE A 14 20.42 8.37 8.49
CA ILE A 14 19.86 7.54 9.55
C ILE A 14 19.87 6.06 9.16
N PRO A 15 20.17 5.14 10.10
CA PRO A 15 20.20 3.71 9.82
C PRO A 15 18.80 3.24 9.41
N HIS A 16 18.71 2.57 8.26
CA HIS A 16 17.44 2.04 7.78
C HIS A 16 17.17 0.68 8.47
N PRO A 17 15.98 0.46 9.06
CA PRO A 17 15.72 -0.75 9.85
C PRO A 17 15.78 -2.06 9.04
N LYS A 18 15.53 -1.99 7.73
CA LYS A 18 15.55 -3.16 6.80
C LYS A 18 16.68 -3.15 5.75
N ARG A 19 17.59 -2.17 5.77
CA ARG A 19 18.66 -2.05 4.76
C ARG A 19 19.98 -1.71 5.46
N GLU A 20 21.07 -2.37 5.05
CA GLU A 20 22.40 -2.09 5.61
C GLU A 20 22.91 -0.68 5.29
N GLN A 21 22.38 -0.05 4.23
CA GLN A 21 22.80 1.30 3.84
C GLN A 21 21.98 2.37 4.56
N PRO A 22 22.64 3.38 5.17
CA PRO A 22 21.95 4.47 5.85
C PRO A 22 21.23 5.36 4.83
N MET A 23 20.05 5.81 5.19
CA MET A 23 19.18 6.61 4.33
C MET A 23 19.40 8.11 4.59
N PRO A 24 19.57 8.93 3.54
CA PRO A 24 19.66 10.37 3.71
C PRO A 24 18.29 10.96 4.07
N VAL A 25 18.26 11.80 5.10
CA VAL A 25 17.10 12.59 5.51
C VAL A 25 17.46 14.07 5.61
N LEU A 26 16.47 14.89 5.31
CA LEU A 26 16.54 16.34 5.38
C LEU A 26 15.69 16.82 6.54
N HIS A 27 16.26 17.65 7.41
CA HIS A 27 15.56 18.31 8.50
C HIS A 27 15.37 19.79 8.16
N TYR A 28 14.13 20.24 8.29
CA TYR A 28 13.76 21.63 8.08
C TYR A 28 12.59 21.99 8.98
N GLN A 29 12.75 23.06 9.78
CA GLN A 29 11.73 23.57 10.70
C GLN A 29 11.09 22.49 11.61
N GLY A 30 11.91 21.59 12.16
CA GLY A 30 11.45 20.49 13.03
C GLY A 30 10.69 19.39 12.30
N GLN A 31 10.65 19.41 10.96
CA GLN A 31 10.08 18.35 10.13
C GLN A 31 11.21 17.58 9.45
N THR A 32 10.97 16.30 9.19
CA THR A 32 11.92 15.41 8.53
C THR A 32 11.38 15.03 7.16
N PHE A 33 12.26 14.98 6.18
CA PHE A 33 11.95 14.67 4.79
C PHE A 33 12.90 13.60 4.28
N ARG A 34 12.39 12.72 3.42
CA ARG A 34 13.15 11.66 2.76
C ARG A 34 13.37 12.02 1.30
N LEU A 35 14.54 11.66 0.78
CA LEU A 35 14.87 11.85 -0.62
C LEU A 35 13.93 11.02 -1.53
N ILE A 36 13.25 11.69 -2.48
CA ILE A 36 12.38 11.06 -3.49
C ILE A 36 13.14 10.90 -4.80
N ASN A 37 13.79 11.95 -5.27
CA ASN A 37 14.49 11.94 -6.56
C ASN A 37 15.59 13.00 -6.62
N VAL A 38 16.56 12.79 -7.52
CA VAL A 38 17.69 13.70 -7.78
C VAL A 38 17.79 13.97 -9.28
N PHE A 39 18.02 15.23 -9.62
CA PHE A 39 18.12 15.74 -10.98
C PHE A 39 19.43 16.49 -11.14
N LYS A 40 20.03 16.44 -12.33
CA LYS A 40 21.21 17.26 -12.64
C LYS A 40 20.83 18.74 -12.70
N ALA A 41 21.80 19.65 -12.56
CA ALA A 41 21.58 21.08 -12.74
C ALA A 41 20.91 21.42 -14.10
N SER A 42 21.20 20.66 -15.16
CA SER A 42 20.59 20.84 -16.48
C SER A 42 19.11 20.42 -16.57
N GLN A 43 18.57 19.78 -15.53
CA GLN A 43 17.20 19.23 -15.48
C GLN A 43 16.30 20.04 -14.53
N GLU A 44 16.57 21.34 -14.37
CA GLU A 44 15.81 22.22 -13.49
C GLU A 44 14.30 22.23 -13.79
N GLU A 45 13.94 22.38 -15.07
CA GLU A 45 12.53 22.44 -15.48
C GLU A 45 11.79 21.13 -15.17
N GLU A 46 12.45 19.99 -15.37
CA GLU A 46 11.93 18.66 -15.06
C GLU A 46 11.73 18.48 -13.54
N ALA A 47 12.71 18.93 -12.74
CA ALA A 47 12.64 18.89 -11.28
C ALA A 47 11.49 19.76 -10.75
N ARG A 48 11.32 20.97 -11.30
CA ARG A 48 10.22 21.89 -10.94
C ARG A 48 8.86 21.34 -11.38
N ALA A 49 8.77 20.73 -12.56
CA ALA A 49 7.54 20.13 -13.07
C ALA A 49 7.10 18.96 -12.18
N LEU A 50 8.00 18.03 -11.85
CA LEU A 50 7.69 16.91 -10.96
C LEU A 50 7.33 17.39 -9.56
N TRP A 51 8.04 18.38 -9.03
CA TRP A 51 7.72 18.96 -7.72
C TRP A 51 6.31 19.55 -7.69
N ARG A 52 5.92 20.36 -8.69
CA ARG A 52 4.57 20.93 -8.78
C ARG A 52 3.50 19.85 -8.88
N GLU A 53 3.72 18.82 -9.69
CA GLU A 53 2.77 17.71 -9.81
C GLU A 53 2.53 17.02 -8.45
N LEU A 54 3.59 16.84 -7.66
CA LEU A 54 3.52 16.20 -6.35
C LEU A 54 2.85 17.09 -5.29
N THR A 55 3.09 18.41 -5.31
CA THR A 55 2.49 19.35 -4.35
C THR A 55 1.04 19.70 -4.69
N ASP A 56 0.74 19.98 -5.96
CA ASP A 56 -0.55 20.54 -6.38
C ASP A 56 -1.57 19.43 -6.68
N GLY A 57 -1.11 18.28 -7.18
CA GLY A 57 -1.99 17.18 -7.59
C GLY A 57 -2.29 16.15 -6.49
N ARG A 58 -1.50 16.08 -5.41
CA ARG A 58 -1.56 14.97 -4.45
C ARG A 58 -1.59 15.36 -2.97
N GLY A 59 -1.58 16.66 -2.64
CA GLY A 59 -1.61 17.16 -1.26
C GLY A 59 -0.39 16.75 -0.41
N LYS A 60 0.71 16.33 -1.06
CA LYS A 60 1.92 15.85 -0.39
C LYS A 60 2.79 17.04 0.00
N ALA A 61 3.21 17.10 1.27
CA ALA A 61 4.19 18.08 1.71
C ALA A 61 5.58 17.69 1.16
N CYS A 62 5.92 18.24 0.00
CA CYS A 62 7.19 18.00 -0.69
C CYS A 62 7.98 19.31 -0.82
N VAL A 63 9.29 19.17 -0.70
CA VAL A 63 10.25 20.27 -0.80
C VAL A 63 11.16 20.03 -2.00
N LEU A 64 11.39 21.07 -2.79
CA LEU A 64 12.45 21.10 -3.79
C LEU A 64 13.68 21.75 -3.15
N LEU A 65 14.78 21.02 -3.10
CA LEU A 65 16.08 21.52 -2.64
C LEU A 65 16.95 21.85 -3.86
N GLU A 66 17.39 23.09 -3.93
CA GLU A 66 18.33 23.59 -4.92
C GLU A 66 19.75 23.53 -4.36
N GLU A 67 20.62 22.77 -5.03
CA GLU A 67 22.05 22.69 -4.76
C GLU A 67 22.81 23.17 -6.01
N PRO A 68 24.06 23.66 -5.86
CA PRO A 68 24.79 24.26 -6.99
C PRO A 68 24.89 23.37 -8.24
N ASP A 69 24.98 22.05 -8.04
CA ASP A 69 25.20 21.08 -9.13
C ASP A 69 23.98 20.19 -9.42
N ARG A 70 22.89 20.32 -8.64
CA ARG A 70 21.74 19.41 -8.72
C ARG A 70 20.48 19.96 -8.06
N TYR A 71 19.35 19.37 -8.44
CA TYR A 71 18.07 19.56 -7.76
C TYR A 71 17.66 18.25 -7.10
N SER A 72 17.06 18.32 -5.92
CA SER A 72 16.53 17.13 -5.25
C SER A 72 15.14 17.39 -4.68
N ILE A 73 14.28 16.39 -4.78
CA ILE A 73 12.91 16.45 -4.25
C ILE A 73 12.85 15.59 -2.99
N TRP A 74 12.30 16.16 -1.93
CA TRP A 74 12.20 15.55 -0.62
C TRP A 74 10.74 15.50 -0.16
N GLY A 75 10.28 14.35 0.30
CA GLY A 75 8.91 14.15 0.81
C GLY A 75 8.88 14.12 2.32
N LYS A 76 7.93 14.82 2.95
CA LYS A 76 7.77 14.82 4.40
C LYS A 76 7.50 13.40 4.90
N ILE A 77 8.21 13.02 5.95
CA ILE A 77 8.07 11.74 6.65
C ILE A 77 7.94 11.98 8.16
N ARG A 78 7.35 11.02 8.86
CA ARG A 78 7.48 10.94 10.33
C ARG A 78 8.49 9.83 10.65
N LEU A 79 9.43 10.08 11.57
CA LEU A 79 10.55 9.17 11.89
C LEU A 79 10.09 7.83 12.49
N ASP A 80 8.89 7.75 13.05
CA ASP A 80 8.18 6.55 13.46
C ASP A 80 7.75 5.66 12.27
N GLN A 81 7.71 6.19 11.05
CA GLN A 81 7.31 5.48 9.82
C GLN A 81 8.51 5.09 8.94
N LEU A 82 9.73 5.15 9.47
CA LEU A 82 10.96 5.02 8.69
C LEU A 82 11.25 3.62 8.12
N GLY A 83 10.42 2.62 8.45
CA GLY A 83 10.43 1.30 7.82
C GLY A 83 9.55 1.19 6.57
N SER A 84 8.74 2.22 6.28
CA SER A 84 7.84 2.28 5.12
C SER A 84 8.33 3.34 4.14
N ASP A 85 9.27 2.93 3.30
CA ASP A 85 9.67 3.76 2.19
C ASP A 85 8.44 3.98 1.27
N THR A 86 8.12 5.27 1.05
CA THR A 86 7.33 5.89 -0.03
C THR A 86 5.81 6.01 0.16
N ASP A 87 5.29 7.25 0.27
CA ASP A 87 3.88 7.63 0.45
C ASP A 87 2.90 7.25 -0.71
N VAL A 88 3.34 6.43 -1.66
CA VAL A 88 2.48 5.72 -2.64
C VAL A 88 2.56 4.22 -2.36
N HIS A 89 3.75 3.72 -2.03
CA HIS A 89 3.94 2.38 -1.47
C HIS A 89 3.32 2.21 -0.07
N SER A 90 3.12 3.27 0.72
CA SER A 90 2.34 3.22 1.97
C SER A 90 0.85 3.13 1.68
N LYS A 91 0.32 3.90 0.72
CA LYS A 91 -1.11 3.83 0.33
C LYS A 91 -1.43 2.51 -0.34
N THR A 92 -0.64 2.13 -1.34
CA THR A 92 -0.75 0.82 -1.98
C THR A 92 -0.47 -0.30 -0.97
N GLY A 93 0.46 -0.11 -0.02
CA GLY A 93 0.69 -1.02 1.09
C GLY A 93 -0.55 -1.24 1.95
N VAL A 94 -1.21 -0.15 2.38
CA VAL A 94 -2.48 -0.18 3.10
C VAL A 94 -3.57 -0.88 2.28
N PHE A 95 -3.63 -0.63 0.96
CA PHE A 95 -4.59 -1.30 0.09
C PHE A 95 -4.33 -2.81 -0.01
N ILE A 96 -3.06 -3.21 -0.10
CA ILE A 96 -2.65 -4.62 -0.11
C ILE A 96 -3.00 -5.27 1.23
N GLN A 97 -2.64 -4.64 2.35
CA GLN A 97 -2.94 -5.14 3.70
C GLN A 97 -4.44 -5.34 3.90
N ALA A 98 -5.24 -4.32 3.60
CA ALA A 98 -6.69 -4.40 3.68
C ALA A 98 -7.27 -5.49 2.77
N SER A 99 -6.73 -5.66 1.56
CA SER A 99 -7.22 -6.70 0.64
C SER A 99 -6.86 -8.11 1.09
N ILE A 100 -5.70 -8.28 1.72
CA ILE A 100 -5.31 -9.56 2.34
C ILE A 100 -6.20 -9.85 3.56
N LEU A 101 -6.48 -8.85 4.40
CA LEU A 101 -7.42 -9.00 5.51
C LEU A 101 -8.81 -9.42 5.03
N LEU A 102 -9.32 -8.82 3.94
CA LEU A 102 -10.59 -9.23 3.35
C LEU A 102 -10.54 -10.67 2.81
N LEU A 103 -9.44 -11.06 2.17
CA LEU A 103 -9.24 -12.43 1.70
C LEU A 103 -9.28 -13.44 2.88
N GLN A 104 -8.56 -13.14 3.96
CA GLN A 104 -8.52 -13.95 5.17
C GLN A 104 -9.90 -14.00 5.85
N ALA A 105 -10.60 -12.87 5.93
CA ALA A 105 -11.93 -12.80 6.49
C ALA A 105 -12.92 -13.67 5.69
N VAL A 106 -12.90 -13.62 4.36
CA VAL A 106 -13.74 -14.52 3.53
C VAL A 106 -13.38 -15.99 3.78
N TYR A 107 -12.10 -16.34 3.86
CA TYR A 107 -11.66 -17.70 4.16
C TYR A 107 -12.18 -18.18 5.52
N LEU A 108 -12.02 -17.38 6.57
CA LEU A 108 -12.45 -17.70 7.92
C LEU A 108 -13.97 -17.83 8.01
N GLU A 109 -14.72 -16.94 7.37
CA GLU A 109 -16.19 -17.05 7.32
C GLU A 109 -16.62 -18.33 6.58
N ILE A 110 -15.92 -18.73 5.51
CA ILE A 110 -16.21 -20.01 4.83
C ILE A 110 -15.91 -21.18 5.76
N GLU A 111 -14.80 -21.14 6.48
CA GLU A 111 -14.44 -22.18 7.44
C GLU A 111 -15.46 -22.29 8.58
N ASP A 112 -15.84 -21.15 9.16
CA ASP A 112 -16.74 -21.05 10.31
C ASP A 112 -18.18 -21.48 9.94
N PHE A 113 -18.68 -21.05 8.78
CA PHE A 113 -20.08 -21.32 8.38
C PHE A 113 -20.25 -22.60 7.56
N LEU A 114 -19.27 -22.97 6.73
CA LEU A 114 -19.37 -24.08 5.77
C LEU A 114 -18.41 -25.25 6.08
N GLY A 115 -17.47 -25.05 7.00
CA GLY A 115 -16.54 -26.05 7.49
C GLY A 115 -15.21 -26.11 6.72
N SER A 116 -14.20 -26.69 7.37
CA SER A 116 -12.81 -26.77 6.88
C SER A 116 -12.65 -27.43 5.50
N LYS A 117 -13.54 -28.34 5.11
CA LYS A 117 -13.54 -28.93 3.75
C LYS A 117 -13.84 -27.88 2.68
N GLN A 118 -14.76 -26.95 2.94
CA GLN A 118 -15.12 -25.88 2.02
C GLN A 118 -14.03 -24.80 2.01
N ALA A 119 -13.42 -24.50 3.16
CA ALA A 119 -12.27 -23.60 3.23
C ALA A 119 -11.07 -24.11 2.41
N ALA A 120 -10.78 -25.42 2.48
CA ALA A 120 -9.73 -26.04 1.67
C ALA A 120 -10.05 -26.06 0.15
N LEU A 121 -11.34 -26.08 -0.23
CA LEU A 121 -11.75 -25.91 -1.62
C LEU A 121 -11.59 -24.46 -2.06
N PHE A 122 -11.97 -23.50 -1.22
CA PHE A 122 -11.80 -22.08 -1.48
C PHE A 122 -10.32 -21.72 -1.66
N GLU A 123 -9.42 -22.25 -0.83
CA GLU A 123 -7.97 -22.05 -0.97
C GLU A 123 -7.47 -22.50 -2.37
N LYS A 124 -7.98 -23.63 -2.88
CA LYS A 124 -7.64 -24.11 -4.22
C LYS A 124 -8.22 -23.20 -5.31
N ASP A 125 -9.48 -22.80 -5.17
CA ASP A 125 -10.15 -21.94 -6.14
C ASP A 125 -9.49 -20.56 -6.22
N ILE A 126 -9.18 -19.92 -5.09
CA ILE A 126 -8.50 -18.63 -5.07
C ILE A 126 -7.07 -18.75 -5.60
N THR A 127 -6.36 -19.86 -5.32
CA THR A 127 -5.04 -20.12 -5.93
C THR A 127 -5.11 -20.17 -7.45
N GLU A 128 -6.11 -20.87 -7.99
CA GLU A 128 -6.29 -20.96 -9.43
C GLU A 128 -6.60 -19.60 -10.04
N VAL A 129 -7.47 -18.81 -9.40
CA VAL A 129 -7.81 -17.47 -9.89
C VAL A 129 -6.61 -16.53 -9.85
N LEU A 130 -5.85 -16.50 -8.76
CA LEU A 130 -4.66 -15.65 -8.62
C LEU A 130 -3.59 -16.01 -9.66
N ARG A 131 -3.43 -17.31 -9.94
CA ARG A 131 -2.55 -17.82 -11.00
C ARG A 131 -3.02 -17.38 -12.39
N GLN A 132 -4.32 -17.54 -12.70
CA GLN A 132 -4.89 -17.14 -14.00
C GLN A 132 -4.78 -15.63 -14.24
N LYS A 133 -4.94 -14.82 -13.20
CA LYS A 133 -4.81 -13.36 -13.24
C LYS A 133 -3.37 -12.88 -13.13
N GLN A 134 -2.40 -13.79 -12.99
CA GLN A 134 -0.97 -13.51 -12.92
C GLN A 134 -0.60 -12.53 -11.80
N LEU A 135 -1.19 -12.68 -10.61
CA LEU A 135 -0.85 -11.80 -9.49
C LEU A 135 0.60 -12.08 -9.01
N PRO A 136 1.45 -11.03 -8.89
CA PRO A 136 2.83 -11.20 -8.43
C PRO A 136 2.86 -11.88 -7.05
N GLN A 137 3.77 -12.85 -6.85
CA GLN A 137 3.97 -13.50 -5.54
C GLN A 137 2.71 -14.16 -4.94
N ALA A 138 1.72 -14.52 -5.77
CA ALA A 138 0.48 -15.16 -5.31
C ALA A 138 -0.01 -16.27 -6.26
N SER A 139 0.88 -16.77 -7.13
CA SER A 139 0.54 -17.74 -8.18
C SER A 139 0.78 -19.21 -7.81
N SER A 140 1.32 -19.48 -6.61
CA SER A 140 1.57 -20.84 -6.13
C SER A 140 0.70 -21.15 -4.89
N PRO A 141 0.34 -22.42 -4.65
CA PRO A 141 -0.40 -22.82 -3.47
C PRO A 141 0.28 -22.38 -2.16
N GLU A 142 1.60 -22.47 -2.09
CA GLU A 142 2.39 -22.09 -0.91
C GLU A 142 2.30 -20.58 -0.65
N ALA A 143 2.34 -19.77 -1.71
CA ALA A 143 2.23 -18.33 -1.61
C ALA A 143 0.84 -17.89 -1.15
N VAL A 144 -0.22 -18.52 -1.65
CA VAL A 144 -1.59 -18.25 -1.20
C VAL A 144 -1.79 -18.70 0.24
N LYS A 145 -1.28 -19.87 0.60
CA LYS A 145 -1.32 -20.34 1.98
C LYS A 145 -0.59 -19.39 2.93
N TYR A 146 0.54 -18.83 2.51
CA TYR A 146 1.23 -17.78 3.26
C TYR A 146 0.31 -16.56 3.46
N LEU A 147 -0.32 -16.05 2.39
CA LEU A 147 -1.26 -14.91 2.48
C LEU A 147 -2.47 -15.19 3.40
N LEU A 148 -2.93 -16.44 3.49
CA LEU A 148 -4.08 -16.80 4.33
C LEU A 148 -3.76 -16.93 5.83
N ASN A 149 -2.50 -17.18 6.19
CA ASN A 149 -2.12 -17.53 7.57
C ASN A 149 -1.25 -16.48 8.27
N GLU A 150 -0.61 -15.59 7.52
CA GLU A 150 0.29 -14.59 8.07
C GLU A 150 -0.47 -13.36 8.58
N ASP A 151 0.10 -12.66 9.54
CA ASP A 151 -0.44 -11.37 9.99
C ASP A 151 -0.11 -10.27 8.95
N PRO A 152 -1.11 -9.74 8.21
CA PRO A 152 -0.88 -8.70 7.23
C PRO A 152 -0.52 -7.34 7.87
N LEU A 153 -0.78 -7.16 9.17
CA LEU A 153 -0.48 -5.93 9.92
C LEU A 153 1.00 -5.89 10.36
N ASP A 154 1.58 -7.04 10.66
CA ASP A 154 3.00 -7.20 11.02
C ASP A 154 3.93 -7.39 9.80
N ALA A 155 3.39 -7.23 8.57
CA ALA A 155 4.02 -7.64 7.32
C ALA A 155 5.41 -7.00 7.09
N THR A 156 6.45 -7.75 7.44
CA THR A 156 7.83 -7.42 7.08
C THR A 156 8.06 -7.53 5.57
N SER A 157 7.24 -8.31 4.86
CA SER A 157 7.20 -8.46 3.40
C SER A 157 5.76 -8.54 2.85
N LEU A 158 5.23 -7.41 2.38
CA LEU A 158 4.03 -7.40 1.53
C LEU A 158 4.39 -7.82 0.09
N PRO A 159 3.45 -8.44 -0.65
CA PRO A 159 3.67 -8.69 -2.07
C PRO A 159 3.82 -7.38 -2.84
N SER A 160 4.60 -7.39 -3.93
CA SER A 160 4.88 -6.24 -4.79
C SER A 160 3.71 -5.92 -5.73
N TRP A 161 2.49 -5.89 -5.19
CA TRP A 161 1.29 -5.58 -5.94
C TRP A 161 1.19 -4.10 -6.27
N GLN A 162 0.36 -3.83 -7.27
CA GLN A 162 -0.01 -2.49 -7.70
C GLN A 162 -1.52 -2.37 -7.50
N GLU A 163 -2.05 -1.16 -7.54
CA GLU A 163 -3.48 -0.91 -7.33
C GLU A 163 -4.39 -1.73 -8.25
N ASN A 164 -4.01 -1.92 -9.52
CA ASN A 164 -4.77 -2.78 -10.45
C ASN A 164 -4.84 -4.25 -10.00
N HIS A 165 -3.79 -4.75 -9.36
CA HIS A 165 -3.77 -6.11 -8.79
C HIS A 165 -4.71 -6.21 -7.59
N VAL A 166 -4.75 -5.17 -6.75
CA VAL A 166 -5.69 -5.06 -5.62
C VAL A 166 -7.15 -5.04 -6.11
N ILE A 167 -7.46 -4.22 -7.11
CA ILE A 167 -8.81 -4.19 -7.73
C ILE A 167 -9.17 -5.57 -8.29
N THR A 168 -8.24 -6.21 -9.00
CA THR A 168 -8.44 -7.54 -9.58
C THR A 168 -8.72 -8.58 -8.50
N LEU A 169 -7.95 -8.57 -7.40
CA LEU A 169 -8.19 -9.44 -6.26
C LEU A 169 -9.58 -9.22 -5.67
N LEU A 170 -9.95 -7.98 -5.34
CA LEU A 170 -11.24 -7.67 -4.71
C LEU A 170 -12.43 -8.06 -5.60
N GLN A 171 -12.30 -7.91 -6.92
CA GLN A 171 -13.32 -8.34 -7.87
C GLN A 171 -13.52 -9.85 -7.85
N GLU A 172 -12.42 -10.60 -7.97
CA GLU A 172 -12.47 -12.06 -8.04
C GLU A 172 -12.81 -12.69 -6.68
N LEU A 173 -12.33 -12.10 -5.59
CA LEU A 173 -12.67 -12.49 -4.23
C LEU A 173 -14.18 -12.32 -3.99
N HIS A 174 -14.77 -11.21 -4.42
CA HIS A 174 -16.20 -11.01 -4.29
C HIS A 174 -16.99 -12.06 -5.10
N LYS A 175 -16.54 -12.35 -6.33
CA LYS A 175 -17.15 -13.36 -7.20
C LYS A 175 -17.08 -14.76 -6.57
N LEU A 176 -15.93 -15.14 -6.01
CA LEU A 176 -15.76 -16.41 -5.30
C LEU A 176 -16.61 -16.45 -4.04
N GLY A 177 -16.58 -15.43 -3.20
CA GLY A 177 -17.41 -15.34 -2.00
C GLY A 177 -18.90 -15.54 -2.32
N LYS A 178 -19.39 -14.93 -3.42
CA LYS A 178 -20.76 -15.14 -3.90
C LYS A 178 -21.05 -16.59 -4.31
N THR A 179 -20.09 -17.32 -4.86
CA THR A 179 -20.25 -18.75 -5.17
C THR A 179 -20.43 -19.58 -3.90
N TYR A 180 -19.71 -19.24 -2.81
CA TYR A 180 -19.76 -19.98 -1.55
C TYR A 180 -20.97 -19.58 -0.67
N PHE A 181 -21.28 -18.29 -0.55
CA PHE A 181 -22.35 -17.77 0.29
C PHE A 181 -23.68 -17.54 -0.45
N GLY A 182 -23.71 -17.70 -1.77
CA GLY A 182 -24.91 -17.51 -2.59
C GLY A 182 -25.36 -16.04 -2.63
N ASN A 183 -26.64 -15.79 -2.33
CA ASN A 183 -27.21 -14.44 -2.32
C ASN A 183 -27.11 -13.74 -0.95
N ALA A 184 -26.48 -14.37 0.05
CA ALA A 184 -26.26 -13.73 1.33
C ALA A 184 -25.27 -12.56 1.16
N ASN A 185 -25.56 -11.41 1.79
CA ASN A 185 -24.64 -10.27 1.77
C ASN A 185 -23.47 -10.53 2.72
N PHE A 186 -22.51 -11.35 2.29
CA PHE A 186 -21.31 -11.69 3.06
C PHE A 186 -20.32 -10.53 3.13
N ALA A 187 -20.41 -9.54 2.23
CA ALA A 187 -19.45 -8.44 2.14
C ALA A 187 -19.47 -7.56 3.40
N HIS A 188 -20.65 -7.29 3.97
CA HIS A 188 -20.80 -6.46 5.17
C HIS A 188 -20.00 -6.98 6.39
N PRO A 189 -20.23 -8.21 6.88
CA PRO A 189 -19.48 -8.73 8.03
C PRO A 189 -17.99 -8.91 7.74
N VAL A 190 -17.62 -9.15 6.47
CA VAL A 190 -16.23 -9.25 6.05
C VAL A 190 -15.53 -7.89 6.08
N VAL A 191 -16.20 -6.81 5.68
CA VAL A 191 -15.68 -5.44 5.75
C VAL A 191 -15.49 -4.97 7.19
N ASP A 192 -16.29 -5.46 8.14
CA ASP A 192 -16.11 -5.17 9.57
C ASP A 192 -14.77 -5.69 10.11
N ARG A 193 -14.16 -6.70 9.48
CA ARG A 193 -12.80 -7.16 9.85
C ARG A 193 -11.70 -6.15 9.57
N LEU A 194 -11.98 -5.12 8.75
CA LEU A 194 -11.05 -3.98 8.60
C LEU A 194 -10.93 -3.14 9.86
N GLN A 195 -11.71 -3.39 10.92
CA GLN A 195 -11.53 -2.76 12.23
C GLN A 195 -10.17 -3.07 12.86
N ASP A 196 -9.50 -4.13 12.44
CA ASP A 196 -8.16 -4.50 12.91
C ASP A 196 -7.07 -3.55 12.34
N LEU A 197 -7.36 -2.80 11.28
CA LEU A 197 -6.46 -1.76 10.76
C LEU A 197 -6.48 -0.50 11.65
N PRO A 198 -5.35 0.22 11.76
CA PRO A 198 -5.32 1.56 12.32
C PRO A 198 -6.37 2.46 11.67
N GLU A 199 -7.05 3.29 12.47
CA GLU A 199 -8.19 4.09 12.01
C GLU A 199 -7.89 4.91 10.75
N GLY A 200 -6.70 5.54 10.67
CA GLY A 200 -6.29 6.31 9.51
C GLY A 200 -6.11 5.48 8.23
N GLU A 201 -5.62 4.25 8.36
CA GLU A 201 -5.41 3.33 7.23
C GLU A 201 -6.75 2.73 6.77
N ARG A 202 -7.61 2.36 7.72
CA ARG A 202 -8.99 1.94 7.45
C ARG A 202 -9.76 3.02 6.70
N SER A 203 -9.75 4.26 7.19
CA SER A 203 -10.43 5.38 6.51
C SER A 203 -9.87 5.63 5.11
N LEU A 204 -8.56 5.49 4.92
CA LEU A 204 -7.93 5.61 3.61
C LEU A 204 -8.42 4.52 2.64
N PHE A 205 -8.41 3.25 3.07
CA PHE A 205 -8.87 2.14 2.23
C PHE A 205 -10.37 2.25 1.90
N ILE A 206 -11.23 2.55 2.88
CA ILE A 206 -12.68 2.69 2.65
C ILE A 206 -12.99 3.86 1.72
N SER A 207 -12.29 4.99 1.87
CA SER A 207 -12.44 6.13 0.96
C SER A 207 -12.07 5.76 -0.48
N TRP A 208 -10.95 5.04 -0.65
CA TRP A 208 -10.52 4.54 -1.94
C TRP A 208 -11.50 3.51 -2.54
N LEU A 209 -11.93 2.52 -1.75
CA LEU A 209 -12.86 1.48 -2.17
C LEU A 209 -14.17 2.07 -2.69
N ASN A 210 -14.70 3.09 -2.00
CA ASN A 210 -15.91 3.80 -2.39
C ASN A 210 -15.78 4.59 -3.71
N GLN A 211 -14.57 5.02 -4.05
CA GLN A 211 -14.26 5.70 -5.32
C GLN A 211 -13.89 4.72 -6.44
N SER A 212 -13.53 3.49 -6.08
CA SER A 212 -13.13 2.45 -7.02
C SER A 212 -14.35 1.83 -7.73
N PRO A 213 -14.14 1.12 -8.85
CA PRO A 213 -15.19 0.33 -9.50
C PRO A 213 -15.79 -0.76 -8.58
N MET A 214 -15.12 -1.11 -7.48
CA MET A 214 -15.52 -2.15 -6.53
C MET A 214 -16.52 -1.66 -5.46
N SER A 215 -16.77 -0.35 -5.39
CA SER A 215 -17.67 0.28 -4.41
C SER A 215 -19.02 -0.43 -4.27
N LYS A 216 -19.69 -0.74 -5.38
CA LYS A 216 -21.01 -1.41 -5.35
C LYS A 216 -20.99 -2.88 -4.92
N LEU A 217 -19.82 -3.52 -4.97
CA LEU A 217 -19.68 -4.94 -4.63
C LEU A 217 -19.43 -5.14 -3.14
N TRP A 218 -18.72 -4.21 -2.51
CA TRP A 218 -18.29 -4.31 -1.12
C TRP A 218 -19.01 -3.34 -0.17
N GLN A 219 -20.16 -2.80 -0.61
CA GLN A 219 -21.06 -1.96 0.18
C GLN A 219 -22.18 -2.76 0.85
#